data_AF-A0A2N2SHB8-F1
#
_entry.id   AF-A0A2N2SHB8-F1
#
_cell.length_a   1.000
_cell.length_b   1.000
_cell.length_c   1.000
_cell.angle_alpha   90.00
_cell.angle_beta   90.00
_cell.angle_gamma   90.00
#
_symmetry.space_group_name_H-M   'P 1'
#
loop_
_entity.id
_entity.type
_entity.pdbx_description
1 polymer ?
#
loop_
_entity_poly.entity_id
_entity_poly.type
_entity_poly.pdbx_seq_one_letter_code
_entity_poly.pdbx_strand_id
1 'polypeptide(L)'
;TLRIDETADQWAAKVAIYRMMRPGEPPTEDAVLALFNGLFYAPERYDLSTVGRMKFNRRAYPEKIDERTPAWLKRFYDAVGPRGEDGSGVLVNEDILAVIGILVELRNGRGEIDDIDHLGNRRVRSVGELAENQFRAGLVRVERAVKERLSQAESDNLMPHDLINAKPISAAIKEFFGSSQLSQFMDQTNPLSEITHKRRVSALGPGGLTRERAGFEVRDVHPTHYGRVCPIETPEGPNIGLINSLAVYARTNRHGFLETPYRKVENSTVTDQIDYLSAIEEGQYVIAQANAEINESGLLVGDLVSCRHKGEFALATADQVQYMDVAPGQIVSVA
;
A
#
# COMPACT_ATOMS: atom_id res chain seq x y z
N THR A 1 -24.93 -15.35 -13.42
CA THR A 1 -24.41 -15.91 -12.16
C THR A 1 -25.47 -16.70 -11.41
N LEU A 2 -26.59 -16.12 -10.97
CA LEU A 2 -27.59 -16.88 -10.20
C LEU A 2 -28.15 -18.13 -10.90
N ARG A 3 -28.30 -18.13 -12.23
CA ARG A 3 -28.79 -19.32 -12.98
C ARG A 3 -27.83 -20.51 -12.99
N ILE A 4 -26.53 -20.27 -12.77
CA ILE A 4 -25.50 -21.32 -12.75
C ILE A 4 -25.11 -21.72 -11.33
N ASP A 5 -25.66 -21.04 -10.31
CA ASP A 5 -25.41 -21.36 -8.92
C ASP A 5 -26.28 -22.55 -8.52
N GLU A 6 -25.63 -23.65 -8.16
CA GLU A 6 -26.27 -24.90 -7.75
C GLU A 6 -26.65 -24.90 -6.26
N THR A 7 -26.20 -23.90 -5.49
CA THR A 7 -26.44 -23.83 -4.06
C THR A 7 -27.79 -23.19 -3.75
N ALA A 8 -28.63 -23.91 -2.99
CA ALA A 8 -30.01 -23.49 -2.73
C ALA A 8 -30.15 -22.55 -1.51
N ASP A 9 -29.24 -22.64 -0.54
CA ASP A 9 -29.29 -21.89 0.70
C ASP A 9 -27.89 -21.53 1.23
N GLN A 10 -27.87 -20.73 2.31
CA GLN A 10 -26.63 -20.27 2.93
C GLN A 10 -25.76 -21.42 3.46
N TRP A 11 -26.38 -22.50 3.94
CA TRP A 11 -25.67 -23.65 4.48
C TRP A 11 -24.97 -24.42 3.36
N ALA A 12 -25.68 -24.72 2.28
CA ALA A 12 -25.16 -25.34 1.08
C ALA A 12 -24.00 -24.53 0.47
N ALA A 13 -24.11 -23.21 0.44
CA ALA A 13 -23.04 -22.32 0.00
C ALA A 13 -21.78 -22.42 0.89
N LYS A 14 -21.95 -22.40 2.22
CA LYS A 14 -20.83 -22.56 3.17
C LYS A 14 -20.17 -23.94 3.03
N VAL A 15 -20.96 -25.00 2.86
CA VAL A 15 -20.46 -26.37 2.63
C VAL A 15 -19.70 -26.45 1.31
N ALA A 16 -20.17 -25.80 0.25
CA ALA A 16 -19.46 -25.75 -1.03
C ALA A 16 -18.09 -25.05 -0.90
N ILE A 17 -18.04 -23.91 -0.20
CA ILE A 17 -16.78 -23.21 0.12
C ILE A 17 -15.84 -24.12 0.93
N TYR A 18 -16.36 -24.83 1.94
CA TYR A 18 -15.57 -25.75 2.74
C TYR A 18 -14.95 -26.87 1.90
N ARG A 19 -15.75 -27.52 1.04
CA ARG A 19 -15.28 -28.60 0.16
C ARG A 19 -14.24 -28.12 -0.85
N MET A 20 -14.35 -26.87 -1.31
CA MET A 20 -13.36 -26.27 -2.21
C MET A 20 -12.02 -26.04 -1.52
N MET A 21 -12.05 -25.54 -0.27
CA MET A 21 -10.83 -25.25 0.50
C MET A 21 -10.20 -26.50 1.12
N ARG A 22 -11.02 -27.50 1.48
CA ARG A 22 -10.62 -28.76 2.12
C ARG A 22 -11.22 -29.96 1.40
N PRO A 23 -10.71 -30.31 0.22
CA PRO A 23 -11.23 -31.42 -0.56
C PRO A 23 -11.01 -32.74 0.19
N GLY A 24 -12.08 -33.52 0.37
CA GLY A 24 -12.04 -34.84 0.99
C GLY A 24 -12.30 -34.87 2.50
N GLU A 25 -12.31 -33.73 3.19
CA GLU A 25 -12.73 -33.67 4.60
C GLU A 25 -14.27 -33.63 4.72
N PRO A 26 -14.88 -34.45 5.59
CA PRO A 26 -16.33 -34.40 5.80
C PRO A 26 -16.74 -33.04 6.43
N PRO A 27 -17.74 -32.33 5.87
CA PRO A 27 -18.16 -31.03 6.39
C PRO A 27 -19.06 -31.21 7.63
N THR A 28 -18.50 -31.04 8.82
CA THR A 28 -19.27 -30.91 10.06
C THR A 28 -19.73 -29.45 10.25
N GLU A 29 -20.82 -29.25 10.98
CA GLU A 29 -21.39 -27.91 11.20
C GLU A 29 -20.37 -26.93 11.78
N ASP A 30 -19.74 -27.32 12.89
CA ASP A 30 -18.73 -26.52 13.57
C ASP A 30 -17.52 -26.22 12.68
N ALA A 31 -17.02 -27.21 11.93
CA ALA A 31 -15.84 -27.03 11.09
C ALA A 31 -16.12 -26.05 9.92
N VAL A 32 -17.30 -26.14 9.32
CA VAL A 32 -17.72 -25.26 8.22
C VAL A 32 -17.87 -23.82 8.71
N LEU A 33 -18.57 -23.62 9.84
CA LEU A 33 -18.77 -22.29 10.41
C LEU A 33 -17.45 -21.68 10.89
N ALA A 34 -16.61 -22.46 11.56
CA ALA A 34 -15.30 -22.01 12.02
C ALA A 34 -14.38 -21.64 10.84
N LEU A 35 -14.39 -22.41 9.75
CA LEU A 35 -13.63 -22.08 8.55
C LEU A 35 -14.13 -20.76 7.95
N PHE A 36 -15.43 -20.65 7.68
CA PHE A 36 -15.99 -19.47 7.03
C PHE A 36 -15.73 -18.18 7.82
N ASN A 37 -15.98 -18.19 9.13
CA ASN A 37 -15.71 -17.05 10.00
C ASN A 37 -14.21 -16.76 10.08
N GLY A 38 -13.37 -17.80 10.11
CA GLY A 38 -11.93 -17.69 10.18
C GLY A 38 -11.24 -17.13 8.93
N LEU A 39 -11.92 -17.03 7.80
CA LEU A 39 -11.34 -16.52 6.55
C LEU A 39 -11.17 -15.00 6.55
N PHE A 40 -12.26 -14.27 6.83
CA PHE A 40 -12.31 -12.81 6.65
C PHE A 40 -12.87 -12.04 7.85
N TYR A 41 -13.49 -12.73 8.81
CA TYR A 41 -14.22 -12.10 9.93
C TYR A 41 -13.49 -12.27 11.28
N ALA A 42 -12.45 -13.09 11.34
CA ALA A 42 -11.68 -13.34 12.55
C ALA A 42 -10.43 -12.44 12.61
N PRO A 43 -10.32 -11.51 13.59
CA PRO A 43 -9.22 -10.55 13.67
C PRO A 43 -7.86 -11.20 13.95
N GLU A 44 -7.86 -12.42 14.49
CA GLU A 44 -6.64 -13.21 14.74
C GLU A 44 -6.01 -13.75 13.45
N ARG A 45 -6.81 -13.88 12.39
CA ARG A 45 -6.40 -14.53 11.12
C ARG A 45 -6.41 -13.57 9.93
N TYR A 46 -7.20 -12.51 10.00
CA TYR A 46 -7.37 -11.56 8.93
C TYR A 46 -7.29 -10.13 9.47
N ASP A 47 -6.38 -9.35 8.90
CA ASP A 47 -6.21 -7.93 9.23
C ASP A 47 -5.79 -7.17 7.96
N LEU A 48 -6.65 -6.27 7.49
CA LEU A 48 -6.33 -5.32 6.43
C LEU A 48 -5.24 -4.33 6.84
N SER A 49 -4.95 -4.19 8.14
CA SER A 49 -4.22 -3.09 8.74
C SER A 49 -4.91 -1.73 8.51
N THR A 50 -4.45 -0.71 9.21
CA THR A 50 -4.91 0.67 9.01
C THR A 50 -4.75 1.12 7.56
N VAL A 51 -3.64 0.76 6.91
CA VAL A 51 -3.36 1.21 5.53
C VAL A 51 -4.26 0.50 4.53
N GLY A 52 -4.45 -0.81 4.67
CA GLY A 52 -5.34 -1.56 3.77
C GLY A 52 -6.79 -1.13 3.95
N ARG A 53 -7.24 -0.85 5.17
CA ARG A 53 -8.59 -0.31 5.42
C ARG A 53 -8.78 1.09 4.83
N MET A 54 -7.83 2.00 5.03
CA MET A 54 -7.85 3.33 4.41
C MET A 54 -7.95 3.24 2.89
N LYS A 55 -7.09 2.42 2.27
CA LYS A 55 -7.09 2.19 0.82
C LYS A 55 -8.38 1.57 0.32
N PHE A 56 -8.86 0.56 1.02
CA PHE A 56 -10.12 -0.11 0.71
C PHE A 56 -11.27 0.90 0.74
N ASN A 57 -11.40 1.67 1.81
CA ASN A 57 -12.50 2.61 1.96
C ASN A 57 -12.47 3.71 0.89
N ARG A 58 -11.29 4.28 0.61
CA ARG A 58 -11.14 5.31 -0.44
C ARG A 58 -11.56 4.82 -1.83
N ARG A 59 -11.43 3.50 -2.10
CA ARG A 59 -11.85 2.88 -3.36
C ARG A 59 -13.31 2.42 -3.34
N ALA A 60 -13.73 1.77 -2.26
CA ALA A 60 -15.03 1.11 -2.11
C ALA A 60 -16.17 2.08 -1.82
N TYR A 61 -15.87 3.15 -1.06
CA TYR A 61 -16.82 4.13 -0.55
C TYR A 61 -16.31 5.56 -0.89
N PRO A 62 -16.41 5.98 -2.16
CA PRO A 62 -15.93 7.29 -2.57
C PRO A 62 -16.73 8.42 -1.91
N GLU A 63 -16.04 9.48 -1.46
CA GLU A 63 -16.69 10.66 -0.85
C GLU A 63 -17.63 11.39 -1.82
N LYS A 64 -17.26 11.40 -3.11
CA LYS A 64 -18.06 12.00 -4.19
C LYS A 64 -18.52 10.90 -5.12
N ILE A 65 -19.83 10.69 -5.15
CA ILE A 65 -20.46 9.75 -6.07
C ILE A 65 -20.65 10.45 -7.42
N ASP A 66 -20.11 9.86 -8.48
CA ASP A 66 -20.27 10.37 -9.85
C ASP A 66 -21.77 10.43 -10.22
N GLU A 67 -22.18 11.47 -10.92
CA GLU A 67 -23.52 11.58 -11.49
C GLU A 67 -23.84 10.36 -12.37
N ARG A 68 -22.83 9.81 -13.05
CA ARG A 68 -22.93 8.62 -13.90
C ARG A 68 -23.10 7.31 -13.13
N THR A 69 -22.94 7.30 -11.80
CA THR A 69 -23.16 6.11 -10.98
C THR A 69 -24.64 5.68 -11.07
N PRO A 70 -24.94 4.39 -11.30
CA PRO A 70 -26.31 3.93 -11.49
C PRO A 70 -27.13 4.02 -10.20
N ALA A 71 -28.45 4.16 -10.35
CA ALA A 71 -29.38 4.36 -9.23
C ALA A 71 -29.33 3.25 -8.18
N TRP A 72 -29.09 2.00 -8.57
CA TRP A 72 -29.02 0.88 -7.63
C TRP A 72 -27.78 0.96 -6.72
N LEU A 73 -26.64 1.42 -7.25
CA LEU A 73 -25.41 1.56 -6.49
C LEU A 73 -25.44 2.83 -5.62
N LYS A 74 -26.07 3.91 -6.10
CA LYS A 74 -26.40 5.09 -5.28
C LYS A 74 -27.22 4.70 -4.05
N ARG A 75 -28.31 3.94 -4.24
CA ARG A 75 -29.13 3.42 -3.13
C ARG A 75 -28.34 2.57 -2.14
N PHE A 76 -27.37 1.79 -2.61
CA PHE A 76 -26.48 1.02 -1.74
C PHE A 76 -25.61 1.96 -0.89
N TYR A 77 -24.97 2.96 -1.49
CA TYR A 77 -24.16 3.93 -0.75
C TYR A 77 -25.00 4.77 0.23
N ASP A 78 -26.21 5.18 -0.14
CA ASP A 78 -27.13 5.89 0.75
C ASP A 78 -27.51 5.05 1.97
N ALA A 79 -27.65 3.72 1.81
CA ALA A 79 -27.99 2.81 2.89
C ALA A 79 -26.80 2.50 3.83
N VAL A 80 -25.58 2.38 3.29
CA VAL A 80 -24.37 2.08 4.07
C VAL A 80 -23.81 3.34 4.75
N GLY A 81 -24.01 4.50 4.14
CA GLY A 81 -23.45 5.77 4.56
C GLY A 81 -21.97 5.93 4.20
N PRO A 82 -21.42 7.16 4.33
CA PRO A 82 -20.02 7.43 4.08
C PRO A 82 -19.13 6.67 5.07
N ARG A 83 -17.99 6.14 4.58
CA ARG A 83 -16.96 5.53 5.41
C ARG A 83 -15.74 6.46 5.44
N GLY A 84 -15.20 6.71 6.64
CA GLY A 84 -13.95 7.44 6.81
C GLY A 84 -12.73 6.60 6.42
N GLU A 85 -11.54 7.13 6.69
CA GLU A 85 -10.28 6.42 6.44
C GLU A 85 -10.03 5.26 7.41
N ASP A 86 -10.60 5.33 8.61
CA ASP A 86 -10.46 4.31 9.66
C ASP A 86 -11.60 3.29 9.63
N GLY A 87 -11.33 2.10 10.15
CA GLY A 87 -12.32 1.04 10.26
C GLY A 87 -11.74 -0.26 10.82
N SER A 88 -12.58 -1.29 10.87
CA SER A 88 -12.18 -2.63 11.33
C SER A 88 -11.13 -3.25 10.40
N GLY A 89 -10.17 -4.00 10.97
CA GLY A 89 -9.20 -4.79 10.20
C GLY A 89 -9.83 -5.98 9.48
N VAL A 90 -11.01 -6.45 9.93
CA VAL A 90 -11.76 -7.53 9.27
C VAL A 90 -12.76 -6.98 8.25
N LEU A 91 -13.15 -7.82 7.28
CA LEU A 91 -14.18 -7.47 6.31
C LEU A 91 -15.58 -7.56 6.92
N VAL A 92 -16.49 -6.75 6.39
CA VAL A 92 -17.93 -6.86 6.65
C VAL A 92 -18.69 -7.18 5.35
N ASN A 93 -19.95 -7.59 5.45
CA ASN A 93 -20.73 -7.99 4.27
C ASN A 93 -20.88 -6.83 3.27
N GLU A 94 -21.03 -5.60 3.77
CA GLU A 94 -21.13 -4.39 2.96
C GLU A 94 -19.86 -4.17 2.13
N ASP A 95 -18.68 -4.50 2.67
CA ASP A 95 -17.40 -4.39 1.96
C ASP A 95 -17.38 -5.29 0.73
N ILE A 96 -17.82 -6.54 0.89
CA ILE A 96 -17.87 -7.52 -0.21
C ILE A 96 -18.87 -7.06 -1.28
N LEU A 97 -20.05 -6.57 -0.87
CA LEU A 97 -21.06 -6.06 -1.79
C LEU A 97 -20.59 -4.82 -2.55
N ALA A 98 -19.87 -3.91 -1.89
CA ALA A 98 -19.29 -2.72 -2.51
C ALA A 98 -18.27 -3.12 -3.61
N VAL A 99 -17.39 -4.08 -3.32
CA VAL A 99 -16.40 -4.60 -4.29
C VAL A 99 -17.09 -5.26 -5.48
N ILE A 100 -18.08 -6.12 -5.25
CA ILE A 100 -18.85 -6.75 -6.33
C ILE A 100 -19.52 -5.67 -7.19
N GLY A 101 -20.08 -4.63 -6.55
CA GLY A 101 -20.72 -3.54 -7.25
C GLY A 101 -19.75 -2.77 -8.15
N ILE A 102 -18.58 -2.41 -7.63
CA ILE A 102 -17.52 -1.77 -8.42
C ILE A 102 -17.10 -2.65 -9.60
N LEU A 103 -16.91 -3.95 -9.39
CA LEU A 103 -16.50 -4.88 -10.45
C LEU A 103 -17.55 -4.96 -11.59
N VAL A 104 -18.83 -4.98 -11.25
CA VAL A 104 -19.93 -4.94 -12.24
C VAL A 104 -19.90 -3.63 -13.03
N GLU A 105 -19.66 -2.50 -12.36
CA GLU A 105 -19.64 -1.19 -13.02
C GLU A 105 -18.42 -1.01 -13.92
N LEU A 106 -17.24 -1.48 -13.50
CA LEU A 106 -16.05 -1.53 -14.35
C LEU A 106 -16.31 -2.39 -15.59
N ARG A 107 -16.99 -3.54 -15.44
CA ARG A 107 -17.36 -4.38 -16.59
C ARG A 107 -18.36 -3.69 -17.53
N ASN A 108 -19.21 -2.81 -17.00
CA ASN A 108 -20.14 -1.98 -17.77
C ASN A 108 -19.47 -0.74 -18.40
N GLY A 109 -18.15 -0.57 -18.24
CA GLY A 109 -17.40 0.56 -18.79
C GLY A 109 -17.54 1.85 -17.99
N ARG A 110 -17.98 1.78 -16.72
CA ARG A 110 -18.08 2.93 -15.82
C ARG A 110 -17.02 2.84 -14.73
N GLY A 111 -16.20 3.88 -14.62
CA GLY A 111 -15.06 3.95 -13.71
C GLY A 111 -13.74 3.61 -14.39
N GLU A 112 -12.65 3.78 -13.64
CA GLU A 112 -11.27 3.56 -14.10
C GLU A 112 -10.71 2.29 -13.46
N ILE A 113 -9.90 1.54 -14.21
CA ILE A 113 -9.16 0.39 -13.70
C ILE A 113 -7.95 0.86 -12.91
N ASP A 114 -7.59 0.11 -11.87
CA ASP A 114 -6.46 0.46 -11.03
C ASP A 114 -5.14 0.07 -11.72
N ASP A 115 -4.17 0.97 -11.71
CA ASP A 115 -2.81 0.70 -12.18
C ASP A 115 -1.96 0.13 -11.03
N ILE A 116 -1.42 -1.08 -11.22
CA ILE A 116 -0.61 -1.79 -10.23
C ILE A 116 0.78 -1.16 -10.02
N ASP A 117 1.28 -0.42 -11.01
CA ASP A 117 2.62 0.18 -11.03
C ASP A 117 2.62 1.60 -10.47
N HIS A 118 1.46 2.25 -10.42
CA HIS A 118 1.26 3.53 -9.77
C HIS A 118 1.76 3.50 -8.31
N LEU A 119 2.66 4.42 -7.91
CA LEU A 119 3.23 4.44 -6.55
C LEU A 119 2.20 4.70 -5.44
N GLY A 120 1.01 5.16 -5.79
CA GLY A 120 -0.12 5.16 -4.88
C GLY A 120 -0.52 3.74 -4.44
N ASN A 121 -0.28 2.71 -5.23
CA ASN A 121 -0.66 1.31 -4.95
C ASN A 121 0.54 0.47 -4.49
N ARG A 122 1.73 1.06 -4.44
CA ARG A 122 2.97 0.44 -3.95
C ARG A 122 3.43 1.14 -2.68
N ARG A 123 3.68 0.35 -1.64
CA ARG A 123 4.04 0.87 -0.31
C ARG A 123 5.44 0.43 0.08
N VAL A 124 6.23 1.34 0.63
CA VAL A 124 7.55 1.05 1.16
C VAL A 124 7.40 0.49 2.58
N ARG A 125 8.01 -0.67 2.81
CA ARG A 125 8.17 -1.25 4.15
C ARG A 125 9.57 -0.97 4.66
N SER A 126 9.66 -0.22 5.76
CA SER A 126 10.94 0.03 6.43
C SER A 126 11.35 -1.14 7.32
N VAL A 127 12.61 -1.16 7.74
CA VAL A 127 13.16 -2.19 8.64
C VAL A 127 12.35 -2.36 9.93
N GLY A 128 11.81 -1.28 10.48
CA GLY A 128 11.01 -1.30 11.70
C GLY A 128 9.75 -2.15 11.58
N GLU A 129 8.98 -1.97 10.51
CA GLU A 129 7.75 -2.75 10.26
C GLU A 129 8.05 -4.21 9.97
N LEU A 130 9.10 -4.49 9.18
CA LEU A 130 9.50 -5.87 8.90
C LEU A 130 9.94 -6.58 10.18
N ALA A 131 10.70 -5.91 11.05
CA ALA A 131 11.11 -6.43 12.34
C ALA A 131 9.91 -6.61 13.28
N GLU A 132 8.96 -5.68 13.31
CA GLU A 132 7.73 -5.79 14.10
C GLU A 132 6.93 -7.04 13.71
N ASN A 133 6.77 -7.30 12.41
CA ASN A 133 6.06 -8.48 11.93
C ASN A 133 6.73 -9.79 12.40
N GLN A 134 8.05 -9.86 12.35
CA GLN A 134 8.81 -11.03 12.83
C GLN A 134 8.73 -11.16 14.37
N PHE A 135 8.76 -10.04 15.07
CA PHE A 135 8.58 -10.00 16.52
C PHE A 135 7.19 -10.49 16.92
N ARG A 136 6.13 -10.01 16.23
CA ARG A 136 4.74 -10.45 16.42
C ARG A 136 4.58 -11.94 16.18
N ALA A 137 5.18 -12.47 15.10
CA ALA A 137 5.20 -13.92 14.85
C ALA A 137 5.91 -14.71 15.98
N GLY A 138 6.98 -14.14 16.55
CA GLY A 138 7.63 -14.66 17.76
C GLY A 138 6.69 -14.67 18.97
N LEU A 139 5.95 -13.58 19.21
CA LEU A 139 5.00 -13.47 20.32
C LEU A 139 3.83 -14.44 20.21
N VAL A 140 3.26 -14.66 19.02
CA VAL A 140 2.19 -15.64 18.81
C VAL A 140 2.63 -17.05 19.21
N ARG A 141 3.89 -17.42 18.95
CA ARG A 141 4.45 -18.70 19.41
C ARG A 141 4.59 -18.77 20.93
N VAL A 142 5.03 -17.69 21.57
CA VAL A 142 5.12 -17.60 23.03
C VAL A 142 3.74 -17.69 23.66
N GLU A 143 2.77 -16.94 23.13
CA GLU A 143 1.37 -16.95 23.59
C GLU A 143 0.78 -18.36 23.57
N ARG A 144 0.97 -19.11 22.47
CA ARG A 144 0.50 -20.48 22.36
C ARG A 144 1.11 -21.39 23.43
N ALA A 145 2.43 -21.29 23.64
CA ALA A 145 3.14 -22.08 24.65
C ALA A 145 2.69 -21.72 26.08
N VAL A 146 2.44 -20.45 26.34
CA VAL A 146 1.92 -19.97 27.63
C VAL A 146 0.50 -20.51 27.87
N LYS A 147 -0.40 -20.41 26.88
CA LYS A 147 -1.77 -20.95 26.96
C LYS A 147 -1.77 -22.46 27.23
N GLU A 148 -0.92 -23.21 26.56
CA GLU A 148 -0.78 -24.66 26.75
C GLU A 148 -0.26 -25.00 28.16
N ARG A 149 0.76 -24.29 28.64
CA ARG A 149 1.29 -24.48 30.00
C ARG A 149 0.28 -24.13 31.09
N LEU A 150 -0.46 -23.04 30.91
CA LEU A 150 -1.52 -22.64 31.85
C LEU A 150 -2.65 -23.68 31.91
N SER A 151 -2.95 -24.37 30.80
CA SER A 151 -3.96 -25.43 30.77
C SER A 151 -3.50 -26.73 31.45
N GLN A 152 -2.19 -26.98 31.51
CA GLN A 152 -1.62 -28.22 32.05
C GLN A 152 -1.14 -28.09 33.51
N ALA A 153 -0.98 -26.86 34.01
CA ALA A 153 -0.40 -26.62 35.31
C ALA A 153 -1.38 -26.84 36.46
N GLU A 154 -0.99 -27.71 37.40
CA GLU A 154 -1.56 -27.74 38.75
C GLU A 154 -1.13 -26.46 39.48
N SER A 155 -2.09 -25.76 40.09
CA SER A 155 -2.10 -24.31 40.26
C SER A 155 -1.20 -23.72 41.36
N ASP A 156 -0.24 -24.48 41.91
CA ASP A 156 0.54 -24.03 43.04
C ASP A 156 1.94 -23.53 42.63
N ASN A 157 2.21 -22.26 42.93
CA ASN A 157 3.51 -21.56 42.82
C ASN A 157 4.05 -21.24 41.40
N LEU A 158 3.22 -21.12 40.38
CA LEU A 158 3.66 -20.69 39.04
C LEU A 158 3.90 -19.17 38.95
N MET A 159 5.11 -18.77 38.60
CA MET A 159 5.46 -17.36 38.40
C MET A 159 5.52 -17.00 36.90
N PRO A 160 5.26 -15.73 36.52
CA PRO A 160 5.24 -15.33 35.11
C PRO A 160 6.53 -15.62 34.33
N HIS A 161 7.69 -15.57 35.00
CA HIS A 161 8.98 -15.85 34.37
C HIS A 161 9.17 -17.34 34.02
N ASP A 162 8.44 -18.26 34.67
CA ASP A 162 8.44 -19.69 34.36
C ASP A 162 7.67 -20.01 33.06
N LEU A 163 6.71 -19.15 32.73
CA LEU A 163 5.87 -19.28 31.54
C LEU A 163 6.52 -18.70 30.28
N ILE A 164 7.38 -17.69 30.44
CA ILE A 164 7.94 -16.92 29.33
C ILE A 164 9.29 -17.49 28.91
N ASN A 165 9.36 -18.02 27.68
CA ASN A 165 10.61 -18.40 27.04
C ASN A 165 10.99 -17.37 25.96
N ALA A 166 12.17 -16.77 26.08
CA ALA A 166 12.66 -15.78 25.12
C ALA A 166 13.23 -16.40 23.82
N LYS A 167 13.54 -17.70 23.80
CA LYS A 167 14.17 -18.36 22.64
C LYS A 167 13.36 -18.23 21.33
N PRO A 168 12.02 -18.42 21.30
CA PRO A 168 11.24 -18.27 20.06
C PRO A 168 11.29 -16.86 19.47
N ILE A 169 11.31 -15.84 20.33
CA ILE A 169 11.40 -14.43 19.91
C ILE A 169 12.79 -14.15 19.35
N SER A 170 13.83 -14.46 20.11
CA SER A 170 15.22 -14.24 19.69
C SER A 170 15.58 -15.02 18.42
N ALA A 171 15.04 -16.23 18.25
CA ALA A 171 15.22 -17.01 17.04
C ALA A 171 14.58 -16.33 15.81
N ALA A 172 13.34 -15.83 15.93
CA ALA A 172 12.67 -15.10 14.85
C ALA A 172 13.46 -13.89 14.36
N ILE A 173 13.96 -13.08 15.31
CA ILE A 173 14.75 -11.89 15.01
C ILE A 173 16.08 -12.26 14.36
N LYS A 174 16.79 -13.27 14.91
CA LYS A 174 18.07 -13.73 14.35
C LYS A 174 17.90 -14.30 12.94
N GLU A 175 16.83 -15.06 12.70
CA GLU A 175 16.51 -15.58 11.37
C GLU A 175 16.26 -14.44 10.37
N PHE A 176 15.50 -13.42 10.77
CA PHE A 176 15.25 -12.24 9.94
C PHE A 176 16.56 -11.51 9.56
N PHE A 177 17.41 -11.15 10.52
CA PHE A 177 18.65 -10.42 10.21
C PHE A 177 19.73 -11.30 9.58
N GLY A 178 19.71 -12.62 9.83
CA GLY A 178 20.73 -13.53 9.33
C GLY A 178 20.46 -14.10 7.94
N SER A 179 19.19 -14.28 7.56
CA SER A 179 18.82 -15.02 6.33
C SER A 179 17.91 -14.26 5.37
N SER A 180 17.37 -13.10 5.76
CA SER A 180 16.53 -12.31 4.87
C SER A 180 17.32 -11.77 3.68
N GLN A 181 16.73 -11.85 2.48
CA GLN A 181 17.28 -11.25 1.25
C GLN A 181 17.47 -9.74 1.37
N LEU A 182 16.74 -9.07 2.27
CA LEU A 182 16.83 -7.64 2.52
C LEU A 182 17.92 -7.27 3.54
N SER A 183 18.45 -8.27 4.27
CA SER A 183 19.57 -8.09 5.20
C SER A 183 20.86 -8.44 4.48
N GLN A 184 21.53 -7.43 3.92
CA GLN A 184 22.70 -7.59 3.06
C GLN A 184 23.94 -6.97 3.72
N PHE A 185 25.12 -7.44 3.31
CA PHE A 185 26.36 -6.77 3.66
C PHE A 185 26.37 -5.36 3.06
N MET A 186 26.72 -4.38 3.88
CA MET A 186 26.76 -2.98 3.44
C MET A 186 27.87 -2.79 2.41
N ASP A 187 27.56 -2.18 1.25
CA ASP A 187 28.57 -1.70 0.32
C ASP A 187 29.34 -0.53 0.97
N GLN A 188 30.63 -0.74 1.17
CA GLN A 188 31.54 0.18 1.86
C GLN A 188 32.69 0.60 0.95
N THR A 189 32.51 0.51 -0.37
CA THR A 189 33.55 0.90 -1.34
C THR A 189 33.94 2.37 -1.18
N ASN A 190 32.96 3.25 -0.96
CA ASN A 190 33.16 4.68 -0.69
C ASN A 190 31.90 5.24 0.04
N PRO A 191 31.95 6.48 0.58
CA PRO A 191 30.82 7.07 1.30
C PRO A 191 29.52 7.19 0.48
N LEU A 192 29.64 7.43 -0.84
CA LEU A 192 28.47 7.52 -1.72
C LEU A 192 27.79 6.15 -1.85
N SER A 193 28.56 5.06 -2.07
CA SER A 193 28.03 3.70 -2.09
C SER A 193 27.26 3.35 -0.82
N GLU A 194 27.77 3.75 0.35
CA GLU A 194 27.09 3.50 1.62
C GLU A 194 25.74 4.23 1.71
N ILE A 195 25.72 5.52 1.35
CA ILE A 195 24.50 6.35 1.39
C ILE A 195 23.48 5.83 0.39
N THR A 196 23.89 5.57 -0.85
CA THR A 196 23.02 5.01 -1.90
C THR A 196 22.46 3.65 -1.48
N HIS A 197 23.28 2.77 -0.89
CA HIS A 197 22.81 1.46 -0.46
C HIS A 197 21.74 1.55 0.64
N LYS A 198 21.89 2.48 1.59
CA LYS A 198 20.88 2.74 2.64
C LYS A 198 19.59 3.37 2.11
N ARG A 199 19.65 4.07 0.98
CA ARG A 199 18.50 4.73 0.31
C ARG A 199 17.88 3.88 -0.82
N ARG A 200 18.23 2.60 -0.88
CA ARG A 200 17.73 1.66 -1.88
C ARG A 200 16.35 1.13 -1.51
N VAL A 201 15.48 1.05 -2.50
CA VAL A 201 14.18 0.36 -2.42
C VAL A 201 14.21 -0.88 -3.32
N SER A 202 13.59 -1.96 -2.86
CA SER A 202 13.57 -3.26 -3.56
C SER A 202 12.14 -3.76 -3.68
N ALA A 203 11.74 -4.13 -4.90
CA ALA A 203 10.51 -4.86 -5.16
C ALA A 203 10.64 -6.37 -4.84
N LEU A 204 11.87 -6.86 -4.63
CA LEU A 204 12.18 -8.24 -4.26
C LEU A 204 12.09 -8.43 -2.74
N GLY A 205 11.88 -9.68 -2.32
CA GLY A 205 11.90 -10.10 -0.92
C GLY A 205 10.56 -10.66 -0.43
N PRO A 206 10.42 -10.92 0.89
CA PRO A 206 9.20 -11.47 1.46
C PRO A 206 7.98 -10.59 1.22
N GLY A 207 6.98 -11.12 0.51
CA GLY A 207 5.76 -10.39 0.13
C GLY A 207 5.92 -9.46 -1.08
N GLY A 208 7.08 -9.47 -1.74
CA GLY A 208 7.34 -8.76 -2.99
C GLY A 208 7.29 -9.69 -4.22
N LEU A 209 7.85 -9.21 -5.33
CA LEU A 209 7.96 -9.94 -6.58
C LEU A 209 9.16 -10.90 -6.56
N THR A 210 9.07 -11.98 -7.32
CA THR A 210 10.23 -12.81 -7.67
C THR A 210 10.75 -12.40 -9.04
N ARG A 211 12.04 -12.60 -9.30
CA ARG A 211 12.69 -12.21 -10.58
C ARG A 211 12.00 -12.82 -11.80
N GLU A 212 11.54 -14.06 -11.68
CA GLU A 212 10.88 -14.81 -12.77
C GLU A 212 9.44 -14.37 -13.01
N ARG A 213 8.76 -13.83 -11.99
CA ARG A 213 7.38 -13.33 -12.09
C ARG A 213 7.30 -11.85 -12.47
N ALA A 214 8.42 -11.14 -12.39
CA ALA A 214 8.49 -9.73 -12.75
C ALA A 214 8.54 -9.55 -14.28
N GLY A 215 7.38 -9.20 -14.85
CA GLY A 215 7.24 -8.83 -16.25
C GLY A 215 7.95 -7.53 -16.63
N PHE A 216 7.71 -7.06 -17.86
CA PHE A 216 8.30 -5.81 -18.35
C PHE A 216 7.68 -4.57 -17.69
N GLU A 217 6.36 -4.55 -17.51
CA GLU A 217 5.59 -3.39 -16.99
C GLU A 217 6.11 -2.95 -15.61
N VAL A 218 6.28 -3.89 -14.68
CA VAL A 218 6.74 -3.59 -13.31
C VAL A 218 8.17 -3.04 -13.23
N ARG A 219 8.96 -3.18 -14.31
CA ARG A 219 10.36 -2.71 -14.41
C ARG A 219 10.46 -1.35 -15.10
N ASP A 220 9.38 -0.90 -15.73
CA ASP A 220 9.37 0.35 -16.49
C ASP A 220 9.32 1.57 -15.56
N VAL A 221 9.64 2.73 -16.12
CA VAL A 221 9.57 4.00 -15.39
C VAL A 221 8.14 4.54 -15.46
N HIS A 222 7.44 4.45 -14.34
CA HIS A 222 6.09 5.01 -14.21
C HIS A 222 6.14 6.53 -13.93
N PRO A 223 5.22 7.35 -14.48
CA PRO A 223 5.18 8.80 -14.24
C PRO A 223 5.20 9.21 -12.76
N THR A 224 4.56 8.43 -11.89
CA THR A 224 4.54 8.70 -10.44
C THR A 224 5.90 8.55 -9.75
N HIS A 225 6.91 7.97 -10.43
CA HIS A 225 8.28 7.93 -9.91
C HIS A 225 8.88 9.32 -9.76
N TYR A 226 8.35 10.31 -10.51
CA TYR A 226 8.79 11.69 -10.48
C TYR A 226 8.91 12.22 -9.04
N GLY A 227 10.11 12.66 -8.67
CA GLY A 227 10.40 13.20 -7.34
C GLY A 227 10.46 12.18 -6.19
N ARG A 228 10.18 10.90 -6.45
CA ARG A 228 10.05 9.83 -5.43
C ARG A 228 11.11 8.74 -5.57
N VAL A 229 11.26 8.22 -6.78
CA VAL A 229 12.18 7.16 -7.14
C VAL A 229 12.99 7.61 -8.32
N CYS A 230 14.31 7.46 -8.25
CA CYS A 230 15.20 7.86 -9.33
C CYS A 230 14.96 6.99 -10.58
N PRO A 231 14.65 7.60 -11.74
CA PRO A 231 14.38 6.84 -12.96
C PRO A 231 15.65 6.30 -13.63
N ILE A 232 16.82 6.84 -13.27
CA ILE A 232 18.10 6.48 -13.92
C ILE A 232 18.98 5.57 -13.06
N GLU A 233 18.84 5.61 -11.72
CA GLU A 233 19.68 4.81 -10.83
C GLU A 233 19.00 3.46 -10.50
N THR A 234 19.34 2.46 -11.31
CA THR A 234 18.96 1.06 -11.15
C THR A 234 20.14 0.18 -11.55
N PRO A 235 20.37 -0.99 -10.92
CA PRO A 235 21.35 -1.93 -11.42
C PRO A 235 21.01 -2.39 -12.84
N GLU A 236 22.03 -2.57 -13.66
CA GLU A 236 21.89 -3.21 -14.97
C GLU A 236 21.65 -4.73 -14.82
N GLY A 237 21.15 -5.36 -15.89
CA GLY A 237 20.95 -6.80 -15.95
C GLY A 237 19.65 -7.28 -15.27
N PRO A 238 19.62 -8.46 -14.63
CA PRO A 238 18.38 -9.10 -14.21
C PRO A 238 17.54 -8.32 -13.18
N ASN A 239 18.16 -7.38 -12.45
CA ASN A 239 17.49 -6.58 -11.40
C ASN A 239 17.04 -5.20 -11.88
N ILE A 240 17.17 -4.87 -13.17
CA ILE A 240 16.74 -3.59 -13.73
C ILE A 240 15.26 -3.32 -13.40
N GLY A 241 14.98 -2.14 -12.84
CA GLY A 241 13.63 -1.69 -12.45
C GLY A 241 13.05 -2.38 -11.20
N LEU A 242 13.74 -3.37 -10.63
CA LEU A 242 13.33 -4.07 -9.40
C LEU A 242 14.05 -3.55 -8.16
N ILE A 243 15.17 -2.87 -8.38
CA ILE A 243 15.96 -2.20 -7.36
C ILE A 243 16.17 -0.77 -7.84
N ASN A 244 15.68 0.19 -7.07
CA ASN A 244 15.83 1.60 -7.39
C ASN A 244 16.34 2.37 -6.18
N SER A 245 16.82 3.58 -6.42
CA SER A 245 17.19 4.52 -5.36
C SER A 245 16.10 5.55 -5.11
N LEU A 246 15.92 5.96 -3.86
CA LEU A 246 15.07 7.09 -3.52
C LEU A 246 15.62 8.38 -4.13
N ALA A 247 14.72 9.22 -4.66
CA ALA A 247 15.09 10.55 -5.12
C ALA A 247 15.57 11.44 -3.95
N VAL A 248 16.24 12.56 -4.23
CA VAL A 248 16.91 13.40 -3.23
C VAL A 248 15.96 13.83 -2.10
N TYR A 249 14.81 14.40 -2.45
CA TYR A 249 13.85 14.95 -1.49
C TYR A 249 12.71 14.00 -1.13
N ALA A 250 12.72 12.78 -1.67
CA ALA A 250 11.68 11.80 -1.41
C ALA A 250 11.65 11.42 0.08
N ARG A 251 10.44 11.32 0.64
CA ARG A 251 10.23 10.81 2.00
C ARG A 251 9.12 9.78 2.02
N THR A 252 9.11 8.95 3.06
CA THR A 252 8.01 8.02 3.33
C THR A 252 7.07 8.65 4.35
N ASN A 253 5.78 8.60 4.08
CA ASN A 253 4.78 9.13 4.99
C ASN A 253 4.38 8.14 6.09
N ARG A 254 3.49 8.56 7.00
CA ARG A 254 3.02 7.71 8.12
C ARG A 254 2.39 6.38 7.66
N HIS A 255 1.86 6.34 6.44
CA HIS A 255 1.23 5.17 5.85
C HIS A 255 2.19 4.36 4.97
N GLY A 256 3.47 4.73 4.84
CA GLY A 256 4.44 4.00 4.03
C GLY A 256 4.44 4.36 2.53
N PHE A 257 3.68 5.38 2.09
CA PHE A 257 3.72 5.85 0.70
C PHE A 257 4.82 6.88 0.51
N LEU A 258 5.39 6.92 -0.70
CA LEU A 258 6.40 7.90 -1.06
C LEU A 258 5.75 9.25 -1.39
N GLU A 259 6.32 10.31 -0.83
CA GLU A 259 5.94 11.70 -1.03
C GLU A 259 7.14 12.50 -1.52
N THR A 260 6.86 13.58 -2.24
CA THR A 260 7.86 14.53 -2.70
C THR A 260 7.37 15.96 -2.42
N PRO A 261 8.26 16.92 -2.11
CA PRO A 261 7.86 18.27 -1.74
C PRO A 261 7.56 19.13 -2.97
N TYR A 262 6.58 20.02 -2.81
CA TYR A 262 6.19 21.03 -3.78
C TYR A 262 5.97 22.37 -3.08
N ARG A 263 6.26 23.47 -3.78
CA ARG A 263 5.90 24.83 -3.36
C ARG A 263 4.46 25.12 -3.72
N LYS A 264 3.67 25.62 -2.76
CA LYS A 264 2.27 25.97 -3.00
C LYS A 264 2.17 27.24 -3.85
N VAL A 265 1.27 27.26 -4.83
CA VAL A 265 0.96 28.43 -5.65
C VAL A 265 -0.42 28.95 -5.28
N GLU A 266 -0.52 30.21 -4.90
CA GLU A 266 -1.77 30.88 -4.56
C GLU A 266 -1.92 32.14 -5.40
N ASN A 267 -3.05 32.28 -6.10
CA ASN A 267 -3.32 33.41 -7.01
C ASN A 267 -2.17 33.68 -7.99
N SER A 268 -1.65 32.62 -8.62
CA SER A 268 -0.51 32.66 -9.55
C SER A 268 0.84 33.07 -8.92
N THR A 269 0.92 33.26 -7.61
CA THR A 269 2.15 33.56 -6.87
C THR A 269 2.68 32.31 -6.20
N VAL A 270 3.93 31.97 -6.50
CA VAL A 270 4.66 30.86 -5.88
C VAL A 270 5.08 31.26 -4.47
N THR A 271 4.61 30.51 -3.48
CA THR A 271 4.89 30.77 -2.06
C THR A 271 6.10 29.97 -1.57
N ASP A 272 6.58 30.30 -0.37
CA ASP A 272 7.61 29.52 0.33
C ASP A 272 7.03 28.39 1.19
N GLN A 273 5.71 28.19 1.17
CA GLN A 273 5.09 27.05 1.82
C GLN A 273 5.39 25.78 1.02
N ILE A 274 6.00 24.79 1.69
CA ILE A 274 6.31 23.49 1.12
C ILE A 274 5.34 22.44 1.66
N ASP A 275 4.56 21.86 0.77
CA ASP A 275 3.70 20.72 1.07
C ASP A 275 4.28 19.47 0.41
N TYR A 276 4.24 18.35 1.12
CA TYR A 276 4.64 17.06 0.56
C TYR A 276 3.42 16.31 0.09
N LEU A 277 3.44 15.89 -1.17
CA LEU A 277 2.31 15.21 -1.79
C LEU A 277 2.67 13.77 -2.11
N SER A 278 1.78 12.85 -1.76
CA SER A 278 1.85 11.47 -2.21
C SER A 278 1.45 11.35 -3.68
N ALA A 279 1.78 10.23 -4.32
CA ALA A 279 1.38 10.00 -5.71
C ALA A 279 -0.16 10.02 -5.91
N ILE A 280 -0.92 9.76 -4.84
CA ILE A 280 -2.38 9.75 -4.86
C ILE A 280 -2.93 11.19 -4.88
N GLU A 281 -2.28 12.08 -4.14
CA GLU A 281 -2.69 13.49 -4.03
C GLU A 281 -2.19 14.31 -5.23
N GLU A 282 -0.95 14.04 -5.69
CA GLU A 282 -0.33 14.74 -6.82
C GLU A 282 -1.22 14.75 -8.06
N GLY A 283 -1.86 13.63 -8.39
CA GLY A 283 -2.71 13.51 -9.57
C GLY A 283 -3.93 14.44 -9.59
N GLN A 284 -4.28 15.09 -8.46
CA GLN A 284 -5.39 16.04 -8.36
C GLN A 284 -4.99 17.48 -8.66
N TYR A 285 -3.69 17.76 -8.75
CA TYR A 285 -3.16 19.12 -8.86
C TYR A 285 -2.43 19.34 -10.18
N VAL A 286 -2.45 20.60 -10.65
CA VAL A 286 -1.62 21.06 -11.77
C VAL A 286 -0.29 21.57 -11.23
N ILE A 287 0.82 20.94 -11.63
CA ILE A 287 2.15 21.18 -11.05
C ILE A 287 3.10 21.74 -12.10
N ALA A 288 3.59 22.96 -11.88
CA ALA A 288 4.60 23.60 -12.72
C ALA A 288 6.01 23.03 -12.50
N GLN A 289 6.82 23.09 -13.56
CA GLN A 289 8.23 22.68 -13.51
C GLN A 289 9.09 23.66 -12.69
N ALA A 290 10.21 23.18 -12.14
CA ALA A 290 11.10 23.99 -11.29
C ALA A 290 11.75 25.16 -12.02
N ASN A 291 11.85 25.08 -13.35
CA ASN A 291 12.43 26.09 -14.22
C ASN A 291 11.39 27.05 -14.83
N ALA A 292 10.12 26.98 -14.40
CA ALA A 292 9.12 27.97 -14.81
C ALA A 292 9.57 29.38 -14.41
N GLU A 293 9.40 30.34 -15.32
CA GLU A 293 9.83 31.72 -15.09
C GLU A 293 8.96 32.37 -14.01
N ILE A 294 9.61 32.97 -13.00
CA ILE A 294 8.98 33.73 -11.92
C ILE A 294 9.57 35.13 -11.87
N ASN A 295 8.75 36.14 -11.57
CA ASN A 295 9.22 37.50 -11.35
C ASN A 295 9.75 37.69 -9.91
N GLU A 296 10.27 38.89 -9.60
CA GLU A 296 10.82 39.22 -8.27
C GLU A 296 9.79 39.10 -7.13
N SER A 297 8.50 39.26 -7.43
CA SER A 297 7.40 39.07 -6.48
C SER A 297 6.93 37.60 -6.36
N GLY A 298 7.56 36.66 -7.08
CA GLY A 298 7.19 35.24 -7.09
C GLY A 298 6.00 34.90 -7.99
N LEU A 299 5.50 35.83 -8.81
CA LEU A 299 4.43 35.58 -9.78
C LEU A 299 4.97 34.75 -10.95
N LEU A 300 4.23 33.72 -11.35
CA LEU A 300 4.51 32.96 -12.57
C LEU A 300 4.35 33.87 -13.80
N VAL A 301 5.37 33.89 -14.65
CA VAL A 301 5.44 34.71 -15.86
C VAL A 301 5.13 33.85 -17.08
N GLY A 302 4.41 34.44 -18.04
CA GLY A 302 4.05 33.82 -19.32
C GLY A 302 2.57 33.45 -19.41
N ASP A 303 2.05 33.47 -20.64
CA ASP A 303 0.64 33.14 -20.92
C ASP A 303 0.35 31.65 -20.67
N LEU A 304 1.33 30.80 -20.92
CA LEU A 304 1.25 29.35 -20.77
C LEU A 304 2.50 28.80 -20.07
N VAL A 305 2.28 28.16 -18.92
CA VAL A 305 3.31 27.53 -18.09
C VAL A 305 3.34 26.02 -18.37
N SER A 306 4.54 25.48 -18.58
CA SER A 306 4.76 24.04 -18.69
C SER A 306 4.50 23.36 -17.36
N CYS A 307 3.55 22.44 -17.35
CA CYS A 307 3.08 21.77 -16.14
C CYS A 307 2.82 20.28 -16.38
N ARG A 308 2.56 19.57 -15.28
CA ARG A 308 2.10 18.18 -15.28
C ARG A 308 0.75 18.11 -14.59
N HIS A 309 -0.15 17.31 -15.14
CA HIS A 309 -1.44 17.02 -14.55
C HIS A 309 -1.82 15.57 -14.89
N LYS A 310 -2.18 14.78 -13.87
CA LYS A 310 -2.50 13.34 -14.01
C LYS A 310 -1.44 12.52 -14.76
N GLY A 311 -0.17 12.84 -14.57
CA GLY A 311 0.95 12.11 -15.20
C GLY A 311 1.25 12.52 -16.64
N GLU A 312 0.49 13.43 -17.23
CA GLU A 312 0.72 13.95 -18.57
C GLU A 312 1.32 15.36 -18.52
N PHE A 313 2.13 15.70 -19.54
CA PHE A 313 2.63 17.05 -19.73
C PHE A 313 1.56 17.91 -20.41
N ALA A 314 1.31 19.09 -19.84
CA ALA A 314 0.33 20.03 -20.34
C ALA A 314 0.87 21.46 -20.27
N LEU A 315 0.24 22.35 -21.05
CA LEU A 315 0.40 23.79 -20.90
C LEU A 315 -0.84 24.32 -20.18
N ALA A 316 -0.65 25.04 -19.09
CA ALA A 316 -1.74 25.64 -18.32
C ALA A 316 -1.47 27.13 -18.12
N THR A 317 -2.52 27.90 -17.92
CA THR A 317 -2.39 29.31 -17.55
C THR A 317 -1.91 29.43 -16.09
N ALA A 318 -1.25 30.53 -15.74
CA ALA A 318 -0.65 30.70 -14.41
C ALA A 318 -1.67 30.60 -13.25
N ASP A 319 -2.93 30.96 -13.49
CA ASP A 319 -4.03 30.86 -12.52
C ASP A 319 -4.51 29.43 -12.27
N GLN A 320 -4.22 28.49 -13.18
CA GLN A 320 -4.55 27.08 -13.03
C GLN A 320 -3.49 26.29 -12.27
N VAL A 321 -2.26 26.83 -12.17
CA VAL A 321 -1.16 26.17 -11.48
C VAL A 321 -1.37 26.23 -9.97
N GLN A 322 -1.30 25.08 -9.30
CA GLN A 322 -1.56 24.96 -7.87
C GLN A 322 -0.30 24.66 -7.07
N TYR A 323 0.68 24.01 -7.70
CA TYR A 323 1.96 23.66 -7.08
C TYR A 323 3.10 23.84 -8.07
N MET A 324 4.33 23.96 -7.56
CA MET A 324 5.56 24.03 -8.34
C MET A 324 6.63 23.14 -7.71
N ASP A 325 7.41 22.47 -8.56
CA ASP A 325 8.59 21.71 -8.17
C ASP A 325 9.56 22.55 -7.29
N VAL A 326 10.17 21.95 -6.25
CA VAL A 326 11.08 22.69 -5.35
C VAL A 326 12.46 22.93 -5.95
N ALA A 327 12.94 22.00 -6.77
CA ALA A 327 14.27 22.05 -7.34
C ALA A 327 14.35 21.20 -8.63
N PRO A 328 15.17 21.58 -9.63
CA PRO A 328 15.35 20.77 -10.84
C PRO A 328 15.91 19.38 -10.55
N GLY A 329 16.79 19.26 -9.54
CA GLY A 329 17.39 17.99 -9.12
C GLY A 329 16.49 17.08 -8.31
N GLN A 330 15.22 17.46 -8.05
CA GLN A 330 14.34 16.65 -7.22
C GLN A 330 13.98 15.29 -7.82
N ILE A 331 14.09 15.13 -9.14
CA ILE A 331 13.75 13.91 -9.88
C ILE A 331 14.82 12.82 -9.74
N VAL A 332 16.07 13.19 -9.46
CA VAL A 332 17.20 12.25 -9.40
C VAL A 332 17.51 11.82 -7.97
N SER A 333 18.35 10.80 -7.82
CA SER A 333 18.91 10.35 -6.55
C SER A 333 20.16 11.16 -6.17
N VAL A 334 20.84 10.73 -5.11
CA VAL A 334 22.01 11.41 -4.54
C VAL A 334 23.29 11.19 -5.37
N ALA A 335 23.33 10.13 -6.20
CA ALA A 335 24.52 9.70 -6.94
C ALA A 335 24.70 10.38 -8.29
#